data_AF-A0A3N5XFE1-F1
#
_entry.id   AF-A0A3N5XFE1-F1
#
_cell.length_a   1.000
_cell.length_b   1.000
_cell.length_c   1.000
_cell.angle_alpha   90.00
_cell.angle_beta   90.00
_cell.angle_gamma   90.00
#
_symmetry.space_group_name_H-M   'P 1'
#
loop_
_entity.id
_entity.type
_entity.pdbx_description
1 polymer ?
#
loop_
_entity_poly.entity_id
_entity_poly.type
_entity_poly.pdbx_seq_one_letter_code
_entity_poly.pdbx_strand_id
1 'polypeptide(L)'
;MHPPFSFKAFSVVVAFSCMSFGSVAGTNGWTNVSPPGGIVRSIIFDSKDPNLVFADGPGVIYRSTDAGRSWEELSSPTTPRSQWRLVVSPTQSGVVYSVNGKRGISVSTDRGDCWSFFAFPDEEVSSLTMDPTNGSHLYAIAGFPPVLHKSTDGGVSWVHRGRETGYAHSVAVSPFDGSIFLSTSNGIHRSLTGGTSWIKTSDLPLLSGFIFHPKKPEVVFGFRGNAV
;
A
#
# COMPACT_ATOMS: atom_id res chain seq x y z
N MET A 1 29.01 14.67 -13.86
CA MET A 1 29.01 13.22 -14.14
C MET A 1 28.67 12.51 -12.83
N HIS A 2 27.47 11.92 -12.73
CA HIS A 2 27.12 11.03 -11.61
C HIS A 2 27.47 9.59 -11.99
N PRO A 3 28.01 8.77 -11.07
CA PRO A 3 28.35 7.39 -11.38
C PRO A 3 27.08 6.53 -11.50
N PRO A 4 27.11 5.43 -12.26
CA PRO A 4 25.99 4.51 -12.36
C PRO A 4 25.86 3.70 -11.06
N PHE A 5 24.66 3.65 -10.50
CA PHE A 5 24.34 2.80 -9.35
C PHE A 5 24.34 1.32 -9.79
N SER A 6 25.12 0.46 -9.14
CA SER A 6 25.10 -0.98 -9.40
C SER A 6 23.95 -1.64 -8.62
N PHE A 7 23.01 -2.27 -9.33
CA PHE A 7 22.00 -3.13 -8.72
C PHE A 7 22.61 -4.48 -8.35
N LYS A 8 22.53 -4.87 -7.07
CA LYS A 8 22.72 -6.26 -6.64
C LYS A 8 21.37 -6.80 -6.19
N ALA A 9 20.78 -7.68 -6.99
CA ALA A 9 19.56 -8.39 -6.64
C ALA A 9 19.89 -9.59 -5.74
N PHE A 10 19.25 -9.68 -4.59
CA PHE A 10 19.20 -10.91 -3.79
C PHE A 10 17.73 -11.29 -3.61
N SER A 11 17.37 -12.48 -4.06
CA SER A 11 16.05 -13.06 -3.82
C SER A 11 16.08 -13.76 -2.47
N VAL A 12 15.29 -13.28 -1.51
CA VAL A 12 14.94 -14.04 -0.32
C VAL A 12 13.49 -14.45 -0.48
N VAL A 13 13.26 -15.75 -0.74
CA VAL A 13 11.93 -16.34 -0.74
C VAL A 13 11.58 -16.63 0.71
N VAL A 14 10.68 -15.84 1.29
CA VAL A 14 10.07 -16.17 2.57
C VAL A 14 8.63 -16.57 2.29
N ALA A 15 8.37 -17.87 2.31
CA ALA A 15 7.02 -18.42 2.32
C ALA A 15 6.54 -18.49 3.76
N PHE A 16 5.43 -17.82 4.09
CA PHE A 16 4.70 -18.09 5.33
C PHE A 16 3.31 -18.61 4.99
N SER A 17 3.03 -19.83 5.44
CA SER A 17 1.69 -20.39 5.50
C SER A 17 0.87 -19.72 6.60
N CYS A 18 -0.41 -19.48 6.29
CA CYS A 18 -1.48 -18.88 7.07
C CYS A 18 -1.40 -19.07 8.59
N MET A 19 -0.94 -18.04 9.30
CA MET A 19 -1.25 -17.64 10.67
C MET A 19 -0.54 -16.29 10.86
N SER A 20 -1.28 -15.21 11.13
CA SER A 20 -0.65 -13.92 11.43
C SER A 20 -0.03 -13.98 12.82
N PHE A 21 1.29 -13.86 12.92
CA PHE A 21 2.00 -13.83 14.20
C PHE A 21 2.54 -12.41 14.45
N GLY A 22 2.29 -11.87 15.65
CA GLY A 22 2.95 -10.66 16.16
C GLY A 22 4.04 -11.05 17.14
N SER A 23 5.23 -10.43 17.04
CA SER A 23 6.29 -10.60 18.05
C SER A 23 6.33 -9.36 18.93
N VAL A 24 6.35 -9.55 20.25
CA VAL A 24 6.77 -8.49 21.17
C VAL A 24 8.30 -8.55 21.23
N ALA A 25 8.96 -7.47 20.81
CA ALA A 25 10.41 -7.36 20.93
C ALA A 25 10.83 -7.56 22.39
N GLY A 26 11.59 -8.63 22.69
CA GLY A 26 12.08 -8.93 24.04
C GLY A 26 11.81 -10.34 24.55
N THR A 27 11.07 -11.17 23.81
CA THR A 27 10.91 -12.59 24.16
C THR A 27 11.30 -13.47 22.97
N ASN A 28 12.01 -14.57 23.21
CA ASN A 28 12.33 -15.57 22.16
C ASN A 28 11.07 -16.39 21.76
N GLY A 29 9.88 -15.79 21.80
CA GLY A 29 8.60 -16.47 21.61
C GLY A 29 7.60 -15.60 20.86
N TRP A 30 6.73 -16.25 20.10
CA TRP A 30 5.58 -15.62 19.43
C TRP A 30 4.34 -15.79 20.30
N THR A 31 3.60 -14.69 20.51
CA THR A 31 2.29 -14.72 21.17
C THR A 31 1.21 -14.40 20.15
N ASN A 32 0.15 -15.22 20.11
CA ASN A 32 -0.97 -14.94 19.24
C ASN A 32 -1.75 -13.73 19.77
N VAL A 33 -1.84 -12.68 18.96
CA VAL A 33 -2.54 -11.43 19.24
C VAL A 33 -3.42 -11.05 18.05
N SER A 34 -3.95 -12.04 17.33
CA SER A 34 -4.72 -11.79 16.10
C SER A 34 -6.14 -11.29 16.43
N PRO A 35 -6.73 -10.45 15.56
CA PRO A 35 -8.15 -10.14 15.61
C PRO A 35 -9.02 -11.41 15.60
N PRO A 36 -10.24 -11.34 16.15
CA PRO A 36 -11.24 -12.41 16.02
C PRO A 36 -11.47 -12.79 14.55
N GLY A 37 -11.81 -14.04 14.26
CA GLY A 37 -12.18 -14.49 12.89
C GLY A 37 -11.07 -15.14 12.06
N GLY A 38 -9.84 -15.23 12.58
CA GLY A 38 -8.81 -16.20 12.15
C GLY A 38 -8.06 -15.91 10.84
N ILE A 39 -8.64 -15.13 9.93
CA ILE A 39 -7.97 -14.70 8.69
C ILE A 39 -7.73 -13.20 8.74
N VAL A 40 -6.46 -12.82 8.69
CA VAL A 40 -6.00 -11.43 8.51
C VAL A 40 -5.17 -11.39 7.24
N ARG A 41 -5.52 -10.50 6.31
CA ARG A 41 -4.83 -10.37 5.02
C ARG A 41 -3.68 -9.36 5.10
N SER A 42 -3.85 -8.29 5.87
CA SER A 42 -2.87 -7.24 6.11
C SER A 42 -3.02 -6.67 7.52
N ILE A 43 -1.90 -6.19 8.05
CA ILE A 43 -1.80 -5.46 9.32
C ILE A 43 -0.95 -4.22 9.05
N ILE A 44 -1.43 -3.05 9.45
CA ILE A 44 -0.76 -1.77 9.21
C ILE A 44 -0.77 -0.95 10.50
N PHE A 45 0.43 -0.54 10.92
CA PHE A 45 0.62 0.37 12.04
C PHE A 45 0.48 1.83 11.57
N ASP A 46 -0.09 2.66 12.43
CA ASP A 46 0.03 4.10 12.32
C ASP A 46 1.48 4.52 12.63
N SER A 47 2.09 5.31 11.74
CA SER A 47 3.49 5.72 11.88
C SER A 47 3.72 6.79 12.95
N LYS A 48 2.64 7.42 13.43
CA LYS A 48 2.64 8.49 14.43
C LYS A 48 2.12 8.01 15.79
N ASP A 49 1.30 6.96 15.82
CA ASP A 49 0.79 6.32 17.03
C ASP A 49 1.08 4.82 16.99
N PRO A 50 2.18 4.34 17.61
CA PRO A 50 2.58 2.93 17.54
C PRO A 50 1.60 1.97 18.24
N ASN A 51 0.64 2.48 19.02
CA ASN A 51 -0.41 1.67 19.62
C ASN A 51 -1.62 1.49 18.67
N LEU A 52 -1.77 2.35 17.68
CA LEU A 52 -2.86 2.29 16.72
C LEU A 52 -2.50 1.36 15.56
N VAL A 53 -3.27 0.29 15.41
CA VAL A 53 -3.07 -0.74 14.39
C VAL A 53 -4.39 -1.01 13.69
N PHE A 54 -4.35 -1.13 12.37
CA PHE A 54 -5.48 -1.57 11.56
C PHE A 54 -5.17 -2.94 10.95
N ALA A 55 -6.18 -3.80 10.88
CA ALA A 55 -6.08 -5.10 10.23
C ALA A 55 -7.28 -5.32 9.32
N ASP A 56 -7.07 -5.90 8.14
CA ASP A 56 -8.18 -6.31 7.27
C ASP A 56 -8.41 -7.83 7.33
N GLY A 57 -9.66 -8.19 7.54
CA GLY A 57 -10.17 -9.55 7.47
C GLY A 57 -11.18 -9.72 6.32
N PRO A 58 -11.77 -10.93 6.18
CA PRO A 58 -12.80 -11.20 5.18
C PRO A 58 -14.07 -10.36 5.40
N GLY A 59 -14.13 -9.18 4.77
CA GLY A 59 -15.30 -8.29 4.83
C GLY A 59 -15.38 -7.43 6.09
N VAL A 60 -14.32 -7.40 6.90
CA VAL A 60 -14.26 -6.67 8.17
C VAL A 60 -12.92 -5.95 8.27
N ILE A 61 -12.93 -4.73 8.83
CA ILE A 61 -11.72 -4.02 9.24
C ILE A 61 -11.71 -4.01 10.77
N TYR A 62 -10.57 -4.36 11.36
CA TYR A 62 -10.34 -4.29 12.79
C TYR A 62 -9.41 -3.14 13.13
N ARG A 63 -9.60 -2.58 14.32
CA ARG A 63 -8.69 -1.61 14.95
C ARG A 63 -8.20 -2.16 16.28
N SER A 64 -6.94 -1.87 16.59
CA SER A 64 -6.39 -1.97 17.93
C SER A 64 -5.84 -0.61 18.34
N THR A 65 -6.00 -0.26 19.61
CA THR A 65 -5.45 0.96 20.22
C THR A 65 -4.40 0.64 21.30
N ASP A 66 -3.96 -0.62 21.37
CA ASP A 66 -3.03 -1.14 22.38
C ASP A 66 -1.93 -2.03 21.76
N ALA A 67 -1.53 -1.72 20.52
CA ALA A 67 -0.50 -2.42 19.74
C ALA A 67 -0.85 -3.89 19.43
N GLY A 68 -2.13 -4.17 19.20
CA GLY A 68 -2.65 -5.48 18.81
C GLY A 68 -3.04 -6.39 19.98
N ARG A 69 -2.94 -5.96 21.24
CA ARG A 69 -3.30 -6.80 22.38
C ARG A 69 -4.81 -7.07 22.45
N SER A 70 -5.61 -6.11 22.02
CA SER A 70 -7.06 -6.23 21.83
C SER A 70 -7.49 -5.58 20.53
N TRP A 71 -8.62 -6.04 20.00
CA TRP A 71 -9.16 -5.61 18.71
C TRP A 71 -10.65 -5.33 18.82
N GLU A 72 -11.08 -4.29 18.11
CA GLU A 72 -12.49 -3.98 17.89
C GLU A 72 -12.79 -4.05 16.39
N GLU A 73 -13.98 -4.54 16.07
CA GLU A 73 -14.51 -4.50 14.70
C GLU A 73 -15.03 -3.10 14.40
N LEU A 74 -14.61 -2.54 13.28
CA LEU A 74 -15.08 -1.23 12.81
C LEU A 74 -16.34 -1.39 11.96
N SER A 75 -17.16 -0.33 11.92
CA SER A 75 -18.31 -0.18 11.03
C SER A 75 -17.84 -0.16 9.56
N SER A 76 -17.63 -1.35 9.01
CA SER A 76 -16.86 -1.46 7.78
C SER A 76 -17.61 -0.88 6.58
N PRO A 77 -17.00 0.01 5.77
CA PRO A 77 -17.57 0.45 4.50
C PRO A 77 -17.49 -0.65 3.42
N THR A 78 -17.02 -1.84 3.79
CA THR A 78 -16.67 -2.94 2.88
C THR A 78 -17.84 -3.89 2.63
N THR A 79 -17.79 -4.62 1.51
CA THR A 79 -18.69 -5.74 1.25
C THR A 79 -17.98 -7.08 1.54
N PRO A 80 -18.68 -8.21 1.72
CA PRO A 80 -18.04 -9.48 2.10
C PRO A 80 -17.08 -10.08 1.05
N ARG A 81 -16.99 -9.53 -0.18
CA ARG A 81 -16.31 -10.18 -1.31
C ARG A 81 -15.11 -9.46 -1.91
N SER A 82 -14.84 -8.20 -1.58
CA SER A 82 -13.72 -7.52 -2.25
C SER A 82 -12.37 -7.84 -1.62
N GLN A 83 -11.33 -7.79 -2.45
CA GLN A 83 -9.94 -7.82 -2.01
C GLN A 83 -9.59 -6.42 -1.49
N TRP A 84 -9.57 -6.28 -0.16
CA TRP A 84 -9.34 -5.02 0.51
C TRP A 84 -7.84 -4.73 0.55
N ARG A 85 -7.48 -3.45 0.36
CA ARG A 85 -6.18 -2.95 0.79
C ARG A 85 -6.40 -1.75 1.67
N LEU A 86 -5.73 -1.75 2.80
CA LEU A 86 -5.68 -0.61 3.70
C LEU A 86 -4.44 0.24 3.39
N VAL A 87 -4.58 1.56 3.50
CA VAL A 87 -3.46 2.50 3.47
C VAL A 87 -3.64 3.47 4.62
N VAL A 88 -2.69 3.52 5.54
CA VAL A 88 -2.69 4.44 6.68
C VAL A 88 -1.83 5.66 6.34
N SER A 89 -2.31 6.85 6.70
CA SER A 89 -1.59 8.08 6.41
C SER A 89 -0.30 8.17 7.21
N PRO A 90 0.86 8.38 6.56
CA PRO A 90 2.12 8.57 7.25
C PRO A 90 2.29 9.99 7.79
N THR A 91 1.43 10.94 7.37
CA THR A 91 1.51 12.34 7.76
C THR A 91 0.45 12.74 8.79
N GLN A 92 -0.65 11.99 8.92
CA GLN A 92 -1.76 12.28 9.82
C GLN A 92 -2.22 11.02 10.55
N SER A 93 -2.04 10.99 11.87
CA SER A 93 -2.47 9.83 12.66
C SER A 93 -3.99 9.63 12.58
N GLY A 94 -4.42 8.38 12.49
CA GLY A 94 -5.84 8.01 12.46
C GLY A 94 -6.53 8.20 11.11
N VAL A 95 -5.83 8.71 10.10
CA VAL A 95 -6.37 8.74 8.74
C VAL A 95 -6.07 7.42 8.05
N VAL A 96 -7.11 6.71 7.61
CA VAL A 96 -7.01 5.39 6.98
C VAL A 96 -7.91 5.32 5.74
N TYR A 97 -7.39 4.69 4.71
CA TYR A 97 -8.07 4.45 3.44
C TYR A 97 -8.32 2.96 3.25
N SER A 98 -9.47 2.62 2.68
CA SER A 98 -9.76 1.28 2.15
C SER A 98 -10.19 1.37 0.69
N VAL A 99 -9.76 0.40 -0.11
CA VAL A 99 -10.13 0.28 -1.53
C VAL A 99 -11.02 -0.92 -1.79
N ASN A 100 -11.81 -0.85 -2.86
CA ASN A 100 -12.64 -1.92 -3.43
C ASN A 100 -14.04 -2.13 -2.80
N GLY A 101 -14.55 -1.11 -2.10
CA GLY A 101 -15.87 -1.06 -1.44
C GLY A 101 -17.01 -1.24 -2.43
N LYS A 102 -17.04 -0.25 -3.32
CA LYS A 102 -18.08 0.03 -4.30
C LYS A 102 -17.45 0.59 -5.58
N ARG A 103 -16.31 0.04 -6.02
CA ARG A 103 -15.45 0.63 -7.09
C ARG A 103 -14.99 2.05 -6.74
N GLY A 104 -14.46 2.19 -5.53
CA GLY A 104 -14.06 3.49 -5.02
C GLY A 104 -13.14 3.37 -3.83
N ILE A 105 -12.89 4.52 -3.22
CA ILE A 105 -12.00 4.68 -2.09
C ILE A 105 -12.84 5.19 -0.92
N SER A 106 -12.80 4.46 0.19
CA SER A 106 -13.38 4.92 1.45
C SER A 106 -12.26 5.47 2.33
N VAL A 107 -12.46 6.65 2.90
CA VAL A 107 -11.53 7.27 3.84
C VAL A 107 -12.19 7.46 5.19
N SER A 108 -11.47 7.20 6.26
CA SER A 108 -11.79 7.65 7.60
C SER A 108 -10.71 8.62 8.06
N THR A 109 -11.11 9.70 8.73
CA THR A 109 -10.22 10.67 9.36
C THR A 109 -10.30 10.63 10.88
N ASP A 110 -11.05 9.69 11.43
CA ASP A 110 -11.37 9.53 12.85
C ASP A 110 -11.06 8.10 13.32
N ARG A 111 -9.88 7.60 12.92
CA ARG A 111 -9.35 6.29 13.33
C ARG A 111 -10.28 5.12 12.96
N GLY A 112 -11.08 5.25 11.91
CA GLY A 112 -11.97 4.20 11.41
C GLY A 112 -13.39 4.20 11.99
N ASP A 113 -13.77 5.20 12.79
CA ASP A 113 -15.12 5.29 13.38
C ASP A 113 -16.18 5.66 12.32
N CYS A 114 -15.89 6.62 11.44
CA CYS A 114 -16.74 7.03 10.33
C CYS A 114 -15.98 6.99 9.00
N TRP A 115 -16.69 6.64 7.93
CA TRP A 115 -16.12 6.50 6.60
C TRP A 115 -16.86 7.37 5.57
N SER A 116 -16.10 8.15 4.82
CA SER A 116 -16.55 8.86 3.63
C SER A 116 -16.18 8.08 2.37
N PHE A 117 -17.08 7.98 1.40
CA PHE A 117 -16.83 7.27 0.15
C PHE A 117 -16.65 8.24 -1.01
N PHE A 118 -15.57 8.07 -1.76
CA PHE A 118 -15.33 8.74 -3.04
C PHE A 118 -15.35 7.71 -4.16
N ALA A 119 -16.22 7.94 -5.15
CA ALA A 119 -16.24 7.13 -6.36
C ALA A 119 -14.89 7.29 -7.09
N PHE A 120 -14.31 6.17 -7.51
CA PHE A 120 -13.15 6.22 -8.40
C PHE A 120 -13.66 6.35 -9.84
N PRO A 121 -13.04 7.19 -10.69
CA PRO A 121 -13.56 7.43 -12.04
C PRO A 121 -13.50 6.22 -12.98
N ASP A 122 -12.67 5.23 -12.66
CA ASP A 122 -12.45 4.01 -13.44
C ASP A 122 -12.99 2.77 -12.73
N GLU A 123 -12.80 1.61 -13.38
CA GLU A 123 -13.02 0.28 -12.82
C GLU A 123 -12.12 0.00 -11.57
N GLU A 124 -12.13 -1.25 -11.12
CA GLU A 124 -11.47 -1.74 -9.89
C GLU A 124 -10.05 -1.16 -9.63
N VAL A 125 -9.83 -0.74 -8.37
CA VAL A 125 -8.54 -0.24 -7.90
C VAL A 125 -7.69 -1.42 -7.45
N SER A 126 -6.72 -1.80 -8.27
CA SER A 126 -5.84 -2.92 -8.01
C SER A 126 -4.63 -2.56 -7.16
N SER A 127 -4.35 -1.27 -6.91
CA SER A 127 -3.30 -0.81 -5.99
C SER A 127 -3.55 0.61 -5.53
N LEU A 128 -3.21 0.92 -4.28
CA LEU A 128 -3.22 2.28 -3.73
C LEU A 128 -1.97 2.46 -2.86
N THR A 129 -1.30 3.59 -2.99
CA THR A 129 -0.21 4.02 -2.10
C THR A 129 -0.32 5.52 -1.86
N MET A 130 0.25 5.98 -0.75
CA MET A 130 0.33 7.38 -0.39
C MET A 130 1.77 7.87 -0.49
N ASP A 131 1.95 9.16 -0.77
CA ASP A 131 3.23 9.83 -0.61
C ASP A 131 3.60 9.88 0.89
N PRO A 132 4.73 9.29 1.30
CA PRO A 132 5.16 9.24 2.70
C PRO A 132 5.38 10.61 3.34
N THR A 133 5.54 11.66 2.55
CA THR A 133 5.81 13.02 3.00
C THR A 133 4.62 13.97 2.82
N ASN A 134 3.60 13.57 2.05
CA ASN A 134 2.42 14.40 1.79
C ASN A 134 1.15 13.54 1.67
N GLY A 135 0.37 13.45 2.75
CA GLY A 135 -0.83 12.62 2.78
C GLY A 135 -1.95 13.00 1.81
N SER A 136 -1.90 14.21 1.23
CA SER A 136 -2.84 14.61 0.17
C SER A 136 -2.48 14.01 -1.19
N HIS A 137 -1.27 13.47 -1.36
CA HIS A 137 -0.81 12.86 -2.59
C HIS A 137 -0.97 11.35 -2.54
N LEU A 138 -1.86 10.83 -3.39
CA LEU A 138 -2.12 9.41 -3.53
C LEU A 138 -1.84 8.96 -4.96
N TYR A 139 -1.47 7.69 -5.09
CA TYR A 139 -1.24 7.04 -6.36
C TYR A 139 -2.00 5.72 -6.38
N ALA A 140 -2.79 5.51 -7.44
CA ALA A 140 -3.61 4.32 -7.60
C ALA A 140 -3.34 3.66 -8.94
N ILE A 141 -3.42 2.33 -8.98
CA ILE A 141 -3.52 1.59 -10.24
C ILE A 141 -4.95 1.12 -10.36
N ALA A 142 -5.58 1.45 -11.47
CA ALA A 142 -6.98 1.16 -11.72
C ALA A 142 -7.27 1.06 -13.22
N GLY A 143 -8.46 0.57 -13.57
CA GLY A 143 -8.95 0.48 -14.94
C GLY A 143 -8.60 -0.83 -15.66
N PHE A 144 -9.23 -1.03 -16.82
CA PHE A 144 -8.96 -2.15 -17.70
C PHE A 144 -8.75 -1.65 -19.14
N PRO A 145 -7.51 -1.64 -19.66
CA PRO A 145 -6.26 -2.04 -19.00
C PRO A 145 -5.76 -1.12 -17.86
N PRO A 146 -4.99 -1.67 -16.89
CA PRO A 146 -4.61 -0.96 -15.67
C PRO A 146 -3.53 0.10 -15.89
N VAL A 147 -3.74 1.27 -15.29
CA VAL A 147 -2.94 2.48 -15.48
C VAL A 147 -2.78 3.27 -14.19
N LEU A 148 -1.74 4.10 -14.13
CA LEU A 148 -1.48 4.96 -12.98
C LEU A 148 -2.45 6.15 -12.96
N HIS A 149 -2.98 6.42 -11.77
CA HIS A 149 -3.73 7.61 -11.41
C HIS A 149 -3.05 8.32 -10.26
N LYS A 150 -3.15 9.65 -10.24
CA LYS A 150 -2.65 10.50 -9.15
C LYS A 150 -3.77 11.37 -8.61
N SER A 151 -3.88 11.43 -7.28
CA SER A 151 -4.67 12.44 -6.57
C SER A 151 -3.74 13.41 -5.85
N THR A 152 -4.18 14.67 -5.71
CA THR A 152 -3.49 15.72 -4.94
C THR A 152 -4.35 16.32 -3.83
N ASP A 153 -5.53 15.75 -3.60
CA ASP A 153 -6.56 16.23 -2.68
C ASP A 153 -7.05 15.11 -1.74
N GLY A 154 -6.17 14.15 -1.43
CA GLY A 154 -6.50 13.07 -0.48
C GLY A 154 -7.51 12.06 -1.01
N GLY A 155 -7.60 11.92 -2.34
CA GLY A 155 -8.42 10.89 -3.00
C GLY A 155 -9.81 11.36 -3.43
N VAL A 156 -10.12 12.65 -3.26
CA VAL A 156 -11.39 13.25 -3.70
C VAL A 156 -11.47 13.29 -5.22
N SER A 157 -10.37 13.63 -5.90
CA SER A 157 -10.27 13.60 -7.36
C SER A 157 -8.97 12.96 -7.86
N TRP A 158 -9.02 12.44 -9.09
CA TRP A 158 -7.94 11.65 -9.68
C TRP A 158 -7.66 12.08 -11.11
N VAL A 159 -6.38 12.16 -11.45
CA VAL A 159 -5.92 12.44 -12.81
C VAL A 159 -5.16 11.24 -13.35
N HIS A 160 -5.57 10.76 -14.52
CA HIS A 160 -4.89 9.70 -15.25
C HIS A 160 -3.46 10.12 -15.63
N ARG A 161 -2.50 9.21 -15.50
CA ARG A 161 -1.07 9.40 -15.83
C ARG A 161 -0.59 8.52 -16.99
N GLY A 162 -1.51 7.96 -17.77
CA GLY A 162 -1.22 7.36 -19.07
C GLY A 162 -0.62 5.96 -19.04
N ARG A 163 -0.27 5.47 -20.24
CA ARG A 163 0.26 4.13 -20.54
C ARG A 163 1.68 4.13 -21.10
N GLU A 164 2.41 5.23 -20.95
CA GLU A 164 3.75 5.38 -21.54
C GLU A 164 4.72 4.25 -21.12
N THR A 165 4.41 3.57 -20.02
CA THR A 165 5.18 2.49 -19.43
C THR A 165 4.57 1.09 -19.63
N GLY A 166 3.41 0.95 -20.28
CA GLY A 166 2.66 -0.31 -20.41
C GLY A 166 1.55 -0.48 -19.34
N TYR A 167 1.11 -1.73 -19.11
CA TYR A 167 0.07 -2.03 -18.12
C TYR A 167 0.65 -2.04 -16.72
N ALA A 168 0.14 -1.19 -15.84
CA ALA A 168 0.64 -1.04 -14.48
C ALA A 168 0.21 -2.20 -13.58
N HIS A 169 1.11 -2.65 -12.70
CA HIS A 169 0.90 -3.78 -11.80
C HIS A 169 1.10 -3.41 -10.32
N SER A 170 2.19 -2.71 -9.99
CA SER A 170 2.42 -2.19 -8.65
C SER A 170 3.08 -0.81 -8.68
N VAL A 171 2.78 0.00 -7.66
CA VAL A 171 3.32 1.35 -7.51
C VAL A 171 3.80 1.56 -6.09
N ALA A 172 4.91 2.27 -5.91
CA ALA A 172 5.42 2.69 -4.62
C ALA A 172 6.08 4.08 -4.71
N VAL A 173 6.05 4.83 -3.61
CA VAL A 173 6.68 6.16 -3.52
C VAL A 173 7.86 6.08 -2.56
N SER A 174 9.02 6.56 -3.01
CA SER A 174 10.23 6.63 -2.21
C SER A 174 10.06 7.63 -1.06
N PRO A 175 10.35 7.23 0.20
CA PRO A 175 10.28 8.13 1.35
C PRO A 175 11.40 9.15 1.44
N PHE A 176 12.39 9.07 0.54
CA PHE A 176 13.56 9.94 0.59
C PHE A 176 13.45 11.16 -0.30
N ASP A 177 12.80 11.01 -1.45
CA ASP A 177 12.79 12.01 -2.52
C ASP A 177 11.46 12.10 -3.27
N GLY A 178 10.43 11.37 -2.83
CA GLY A 178 9.12 11.34 -3.48
C GLY A 178 9.13 10.68 -4.87
N SER A 179 10.24 10.06 -5.28
CA SER A 179 10.31 9.39 -6.58
C SER A 179 9.37 8.18 -6.63
N ILE A 180 8.68 8.01 -7.75
CA ILE A 180 7.69 6.95 -7.92
C ILE A 180 8.35 5.79 -8.64
N PHE A 181 8.17 4.58 -8.12
CA PHE A 181 8.54 3.33 -8.78
C PHE A 181 7.27 2.65 -9.26
N LEU A 182 7.24 2.30 -10.55
CA LEU A 182 6.11 1.68 -11.20
C LEU A 182 6.58 0.39 -11.88
N SER A 183 5.96 -0.71 -11.48
CA SER A 183 6.11 -2.02 -12.11
C SER A 183 5.05 -2.16 -13.19
N THR A 184 5.45 -2.51 -14.40
CA THR A 184 4.53 -2.69 -15.52
C THR A 184 4.80 -3.98 -16.30
N SER A 185 3.95 -4.27 -17.28
CA SER A 185 4.16 -5.34 -18.26
C SER A 185 5.42 -5.15 -19.12
N ASN A 186 5.96 -3.92 -19.20
CA ASN A 186 7.14 -3.57 -20.01
C ASN A 186 8.38 -3.23 -19.16
N GLY A 187 8.37 -3.56 -17.86
CA GLY A 187 9.54 -3.38 -16.99
C GLY A 187 9.28 -2.50 -15.78
N ILE A 188 10.38 -2.12 -15.12
CA ILE A 188 10.35 -1.23 -13.96
C ILE A 188 10.69 0.18 -14.42
N HIS A 189 9.89 1.14 -13.99
CA HIS A 189 10.03 2.54 -14.34
C HIS A 189 10.13 3.39 -13.09
N ARG A 190 10.91 4.47 -13.16
CA ARG A 190 11.03 5.48 -12.10
C ARG A 190 10.64 6.86 -12.63
N SER A 191 9.86 7.60 -11.86
CA SER A 191 9.50 8.99 -12.16
C SER A 191 9.98 9.94 -11.06
N LEU A 192 10.57 11.05 -11.47
CA LEU A 192 10.90 12.20 -10.60
C LEU A 192 9.86 13.32 -10.68
N THR A 193 8.87 13.16 -11.56
CA THR A 193 7.95 14.23 -11.99
C THR A 193 6.52 13.96 -11.54
N GLY A 194 6.35 13.15 -10.50
CA GLY A 194 5.02 12.79 -10.02
C GLY A 194 4.21 11.94 -11.01
N GLY A 195 4.90 11.19 -11.88
CA GLY A 195 4.31 10.25 -12.83
C GLY A 195 4.03 10.83 -14.22
N THR A 196 4.49 12.05 -14.53
CA THR A 196 4.31 12.66 -15.86
C THR A 196 5.38 12.25 -16.86
N SER A 197 6.54 11.80 -16.40
CA SER A 197 7.60 11.25 -17.24
C SER A 197 8.37 10.16 -16.51
N TRP A 198 8.92 9.22 -17.29
CA TRP A 198 9.47 7.97 -16.76
C TRP A 198 10.83 7.64 -17.35
N ILE A 199 11.69 7.08 -16.51
CA ILE A 199 12.93 6.43 -16.91
C ILE A 199 12.77 4.94 -16.63
N LYS A 200 12.91 4.10 -17.66
CA LYS A 200 12.94 2.65 -17.49
C LYS A 200 14.26 2.25 -16.82
N THR A 201 14.17 1.57 -15.68
CA THR A 201 15.33 1.18 -14.86
C THR A 201 15.65 -0.31 -14.99
N SER A 202 14.70 -1.12 -15.47
CA SER A 202 14.90 -2.56 -15.68
C SER A 202 13.89 -3.12 -16.68
N ASP A 203 14.28 -4.15 -17.42
CA ASP A 203 13.39 -4.95 -18.26
C ASP A 203 12.57 -5.98 -17.47
N LEU A 204 12.80 -6.16 -16.17
CA LEU A 204 12.05 -7.09 -15.34
C LEU A 204 10.58 -6.66 -15.24
N PRO A 205 9.62 -7.45 -15.77
CA PRO A 205 8.22 -7.05 -15.75
C PRO A 205 7.54 -7.44 -14.43
N LEU A 206 6.40 -6.84 -14.13
CA LEU A 206 5.39 -7.37 -13.19
C LEU A 206 5.92 -7.80 -11.80
N LEU A 207 6.66 -6.93 -11.13
CA LEU A 207 6.81 -7.00 -9.67
C LEU A 207 5.47 -6.77 -8.96
N SER A 208 5.24 -7.50 -7.87
CA SER A 208 4.08 -7.35 -6.98
C SER A 208 4.23 -6.16 -6.03
N GLY A 209 5.45 -5.74 -5.74
CA GLY A 209 5.70 -4.59 -4.87
C GLY A 209 7.17 -4.21 -4.75
N PHE A 210 7.40 -3.13 -4.01
CA PHE A 210 8.72 -2.55 -3.72
C PHE A 210 8.89 -2.33 -2.22
N ILE A 211 10.10 -2.51 -1.72
CA ILE A 211 10.48 -2.23 -0.33
C ILE A 211 11.73 -1.34 -0.37
N PHE A 212 11.66 -0.18 0.28
CA PHE A 212 12.78 0.76 0.38
C PHE A 212 13.62 0.45 1.61
N HIS A 213 14.94 0.43 1.48
CA HIS A 213 15.80 0.31 2.65
C HIS A 213 15.69 1.58 3.52
N PRO A 214 15.42 1.48 4.83
CA PRO A 214 15.04 2.64 5.65
C PRO A 214 16.13 3.69 5.86
N LYS A 215 17.40 3.33 5.62
CA LYS A 215 18.57 4.21 5.80
C LYS A 215 19.46 4.38 4.57
N LYS A 216 19.06 3.79 3.43
CA LYS A 216 19.88 3.74 2.20
C LYS A 216 19.00 4.03 1.00
N PRO A 217 18.84 5.32 0.62
CA PRO A 217 17.92 5.74 -0.44
C PRO A 217 18.18 5.06 -1.80
N GLU A 218 19.41 4.60 -2.02
CA GLU A 218 19.84 3.92 -3.24
C GLU A 218 19.45 2.43 -3.29
N VAL A 219 18.99 1.85 -2.19
CA VAL A 219 18.66 0.42 -2.09
C VAL A 219 17.14 0.22 -2.08
N VAL A 220 16.64 -0.38 -3.16
CA VAL A 220 15.22 -0.74 -3.32
C VAL A 220 15.13 -2.23 -3.68
N PHE A 221 14.30 -2.97 -2.96
CA PHE A 221 14.00 -4.37 -3.22
C PHE A 221 12.68 -4.48 -3.99
N GLY A 222 12.69 -5.21 -5.09
CA GLY A 222 11.49 -5.60 -5.82
C GLY A 222 11.15 -7.06 -5.52
N PHE A 223 9.87 -7.38 -5.34
CA PHE A 223 9.45 -8.76 -5.10
C PHE A 223 8.30 -9.17 -6.02
N ARG A 224 8.26 -10.46 -6.34
CA ARG A 224 7.11 -11.13 -6.94
C ARG A 224 6.53 -12.07 -5.90
N GLY A 225 5.31 -11.79 -5.49
CA GLY A 225 4.52 -12.67 -4.64
C GLY A 225 3.23 -13.04 -5.36
N ASN A 226 2.74 -14.26 -5.14
CA ASN A 226 1.35 -14.56 -5.41
C ASN A 226 0.51 -13.65 -4.49
N ALA A 227 -0.43 -12.91 -5.07
CA ALA A 227 -1.40 -12.16 -4.27
C ALA A 227 -2.08 -13.14 -3.32
N VAL A 228 -2.05 -12.84 -2.02
CA VAL A 228 -2.86 -13.53 -1.00
C VAL A 228 -4.15 -12.77 -0.83
#